data_AF-A0AAD7AJ74-F1
#
_entry.id   AF-A0AAD7AJ74-F1
#
_cell.length_a   1.000
_cell.length_b   1.000
_cell.length_c   1.000
_cell.angle_alpha   90.00
_cell.angle_beta   90.00
_cell.angle_gamma   90.00
#
_symmetry.space_group_name_H-M   'P 1'
#
loop_
_entity.id
_entity.type
_entity.pdbx_description
1 polymer ?
#
loop_
_entity_poly.entity_id
_entity_poly.type
_entity_poly.pdbx_seq_one_letter_code
_entity_poly.pdbx_strand_id
1 'polypeptide(L)'
;MSVVQDLDPDLAATSIRPSVARPAAESGLWFNDGTSVLKAGLGTASFRVYGKFLAAHSPVFHDILLPHEDAPTVDGCPVVPLSDAESNLRCFLKALFDYQ
;
A
#
# COMPACT_ATOMS: atom_id res chain seq x y z
N MET A 1 3.85 -57.28 -14.69
CA MET A 1 3.19 -56.09 -14.14
C MET A 1 4.30 -55.14 -13.73
N SER A 2 4.55 -54.09 -14.52
CA SER A 2 5.55 -53.06 -14.21
C SER A 2 4.84 -51.72 -14.33
N VAL A 3 4.77 -51.03 -13.20
CA VAL A 3 4.13 -49.72 -13.07
C VAL A 3 5.00 -48.66 -13.74
N VAL A 4 4.37 -47.81 -14.54
CA VAL A 4 4.97 -46.67 -15.22
C VAL A 4 5.36 -45.60 -14.20
N GLN A 5 6.57 -45.10 -14.33
CA GLN A 5 7.04 -43.88 -13.68
C GLN A 5 6.63 -42.72 -14.58
N ASP A 6 5.63 -41.94 -14.15
CA ASP A 6 5.34 -40.63 -14.72
C ASP A 6 5.46 -39.60 -13.60
N LEU A 7 6.38 -38.69 -13.84
CA LEU A 7 6.81 -37.63 -12.95
C LEU A 7 6.09 -36.37 -13.44
N ASP A 8 5.14 -35.84 -12.67
CA ASP A 8 4.85 -34.41 -12.73
C ASP A 8 4.46 -33.87 -11.34
N PRO A 9 5.37 -33.15 -10.65
CA PRO A 9 5.19 -32.67 -9.28
C PRO A 9 4.58 -31.26 -9.16
N ASP A 10 3.90 -30.72 -10.19
CA ASP A 10 3.51 -29.30 -10.22
C ASP A 10 2.01 -29.06 -10.43
N LEU A 11 1.14 -29.40 -9.48
CA LEU A 11 -0.25 -28.89 -9.54
C LEU A 11 -0.98 -28.60 -8.22
N ALA A 12 -0.34 -28.66 -7.05
CA ALA A 12 -1.08 -28.39 -5.81
C ALA A 12 -0.28 -27.61 -4.77
N ALA A 13 0.37 -26.54 -5.21
CA ALA A 13 0.74 -25.47 -4.30
C ALA A 13 0.57 -24.12 -5.01
N THR A 14 -0.66 -23.83 -5.47
CA THR A 14 -1.09 -22.43 -5.59
C THR A 14 -1.11 -21.86 -4.17
N SER A 15 0.07 -21.45 -3.75
CA SER A 15 0.31 -20.57 -2.62
C SER A 15 -0.41 -19.29 -2.97
N ILE A 16 -1.70 -19.21 -2.65
CA ILE A 16 -2.38 -17.93 -2.46
C ILE A 16 -1.79 -17.35 -1.19
N ARG A 17 -0.54 -16.92 -1.29
CA ARG A 17 -0.07 -15.78 -0.53
C ARG A 17 -1.04 -14.68 -0.96
N PRO A 18 -1.71 -13.98 -0.06
CA PRO A 18 -2.23 -12.67 -0.41
C PRO A 18 -0.98 -11.81 -0.66
N SER A 19 -0.33 -12.00 -1.81
CA SER A 19 0.50 -10.98 -2.41
C SER A 19 -0.51 -9.91 -2.70
N VAL A 20 -0.64 -8.97 -1.77
CA VAL A 20 -1.28 -7.68 -2.01
C VAL A 20 -0.65 -7.21 -3.31
N ALA A 21 -1.36 -7.45 -4.42
CA ALA A 21 -0.88 -7.08 -5.73
C ALA A 21 -0.56 -5.60 -5.62
N ARG A 22 0.66 -5.22 -6.03
CA ARG A 22 1.12 -3.84 -5.93
C ARG A 22 -0.03 -2.98 -6.44
N PRO A 23 -0.68 -2.17 -5.57
CA PRO A 23 -1.86 -1.42 -5.98
C PRO A 23 -1.47 -0.65 -7.21
N ALA A 24 -2.24 -0.82 -8.30
CA ALA A 24 -1.87 -0.38 -9.63
C ALA A 24 -1.37 1.07 -9.54
N ALA A 25 -0.06 1.25 -9.72
CA ALA A 25 0.61 2.54 -9.58
C ALA A 25 0.11 3.55 -10.64
N GLU A 26 -0.70 3.11 -11.60
CA GLU A 26 -1.14 3.87 -12.76
C GLU A 26 -2.06 5.05 -12.43
N SER A 27 -2.49 5.23 -11.18
CA SER A 27 -3.36 6.36 -10.81
C SER A 27 -2.92 7.14 -9.56
N GLY A 28 -1.98 6.66 -8.75
CA GLY A 28 -1.66 7.24 -7.42
C GLY A 28 -0.29 7.88 -7.30
N LEU A 29 -0.15 8.89 -6.43
CA LEU A 29 1.17 9.38 -5.99
C LEU A 29 1.93 8.21 -5.34
N TRP A 30 3.06 7.84 -5.96
CA TRP A 30 3.93 6.79 -5.45
C TRP A 30 5.38 7.27 -5.44
N PHE A 31 5.82 7.73 -4.27
CA PHE A 31 7.21 8.09 -4.05
C PHE A 31 8.01 6.83 -3.71
N ASN A 32 9.03 6.51 -4.51
CA ASN A 32 9.86 5.31 -4.32
C ASN A 32 10.62 5.32 -2.98
N ASP A 33 10.97 6.52 -2.50
CA ASP A 33 11.58 6.78 -1.19
C ASP A 33 10.55 7.20 -0.13
N GLY A 34 9.26 7.09 -0.45
CA GLY A 34 8.19 7.37 0.50
C GLY A 34 8.27 6.43 1.70
N THR A 35 7.95 6.96 2.88
CA THR A 35 8.10 6.27 4.16
C THR A 35 6.79 5.71 4.71
N SER A 36 5.65 6.08 4.12
CA SER A 36 4.33 5.66 4.58
C SER A 36 3.43 5.38 3.38
N VAL A 37 2.57 4.37 3.49
CA VAL A 37 1.58 4.03 2.47
C VAL A 37 0.19 4.36 3.01
N LEU A 38 -0.53 5.25 2.35
CA LEU A 38 -1.90 5.61 2.71
C LEU A 38 -2.88 4.77 1.90
N LYS A 39 -3.84 4.15 2.56
CA LYS A 39 -4.92 3.42 1.90
C LYS A 39 -6.21 4.22 2.00
N ALA A 40 -6.83 4.53 0.86
CA ALA A 40 -8.04 5.36 0.83
C ALA A 40 -9.31 4.52 1.03
N GLY A 41 -10.01 4.77 2.12
CA GLY A 41 -11.34 4.25 2.43
C GLY A 41 -11.47 2.73 2.24
N LEU A 42 -12.65 2.31 1.76
CA LEU A 42 -12.94 0.93 1.38
C LEU A 42 -12.37 0.56 -0.02
N GLY A 43 -11.58 1.44 -0.63
CA GLY A 43 -11.04 1.24 -1.97
C GLY A 43 -9.78 0.36 -2.01
N THR A 44 -9.31 0.11 -3.22
CA THR A 44 -8.02 -0.56 -3.49
C THR A 44 -6.88 0.42 -3.68
N ALA A 45 -7.18 1.72 -3.74
CA ALA A 45 -6.20 2.77 -3.95
C ALA A 45 -5.22 2.88 -2.78
N SER A 46 -3.93 2.95 -3.10
CA SER A 46 -2.90 3.24 -2.13
C SER A 46 -1.93 4.29 -2.68
N PHE A 47 -1.41 5.12 -1.79
CA PHE A 47 -0.52 6.22 -2.10
C PHE A 47 0.72 6.11 -1.23
N ARG A 48 1.91 6.02 -1.82
CA ARG A 48 3.15 5.98 -1.05
C ARG A 48 3.74 7.38 -0.99
N VAL A 49 3.88 7.92 0.22
CA VAL A 49 4.24 9.33 0.50
C VAL A 49 5.23 9.48 1.64
N TYR A 50 5.76 10.69 1.81
CA TYR A 50 6.61 11.04 2.95
C TYR A 50 5.73 11.36 4.17
N GLY A 51 5.56 10.39 5.08
CA GLY A 51 4.67 10.56 6.24
C GLY A 51 5.02 11.78 7.10
N LYS A 52 6.32 12.05 7.30
CA LYS A 52 6.79 13.24 8.04
C LYS A 52 6.37 14.57 7.39
N PHE A 53 6.30 14.61 6.06
CA PHE A 53 5.87 15.80 5.33
C PHE A 53 4.37 16.05 5.53
N LEU A 54 3.55 15.00 5.44
CA LEU A 54 2.12 15.11 5.75
C LEU A 54 1.87 15.56 7.19
N ALA A 55 2.58 14.97 8.16
CA ALA A 55 2.46 15.32 9.57
C ALA A 55 2.87 16.78 9.85
N ALA A 56 3.85 17.32 9.13
CA ALA A 56 4.29 18.71 9.26
C ALA A 56 3.24 19.72 8.75
N HIS A 57 2.49 19.35 7.71
CA HIS A 57 1.48 20.22 7.10
C HIS A 57 0.05 19.98 7.62
N SER A 58 -0.17 18.93 8.40
CA SER A 58 -1.46 18.66 9.02
C SER A 58 -1.33 17.92 10.36
N PRO A 59 -1.74 18.55 11.48
CA PRO A 59 -1.70 17.92 12.80
C PRO A 59 -2.56 16.65 12.90
N VAL A 60 -3.63 16.56 12.10
CA VAL A 60 -4.49 15.36 12.03
C VAL A 60 -3.71 14.15 11.52
N PHE A 61 -2.81 14.39 10.56
CA PHE A 61 -1.95 13.34 10.02
C PHE A 61 -0.81 12.97 10.96
N HIS A 62 -0.43 13.83 11.90
CA HIS A 62 0.66 13.53 12.82
C HIS A 62 0.37 12.31 13.71
N ASP A 63 -0.86 12.18 14.21
CA ASP A 63 -1.25 11.09 15.10
C ASP A 63 -1.56 9.79 14.33
N ILE A 64 -2.31 9.89 13.24
CA ILE A 64 -2.75 8.71 12.47
C ILE A 64 -1.62 8.07 11.66
N LEU A 65 -0.56 8.82 11.32
CA LEU A 65 0.60 8.29 10.60
C LEU A 65 1.62 7.63 11.51
N LEU A 66 1.41 7.66 12.83
CA LEU A 66 2.28 6.95 13.75
C LEU A 66 2.20 5.44 13.45
N PRO A 67 3.35 4.78 13.28
CA PRO A 67 3.37 3.35 13.05
C PRO A 67 2.78 2.64 14.27
N HIS A 68 1.71 1.89 14.05
CA HIS A 68 1.19 0.96 15.05
C HIS A 68 1.98 -0.35 14.91
N GLU A 69 2.31 -1.02 16.02
CA GLU A 69 3.15 -2.23 15.99
C GLU A 69 2.52 -3.37 15.14
N ASP A 70 1.20 -3.38 15.02
CA ASP A 70 0.43 -4.35 14.23
C ASP A 70 0.03 -3.84 12.83
N ALA A 71 0.52 -2.68 12.40
CA ALA A 71 0.14 -2.11 11.12
C ALA A 71 0.67 -2.98 9.96
N PRO A 72 -0.16 -3.33 8.96
CA PRO A 72 0.31 -4.03 7.78
C PRO A 72 1.34 -3.18 7.04
N THR A 73 2.34 -3.82 6.45
CA THR A 73 3.39 -3.12 5.70
C THR A 73 3.37 -3.49 4.22
N VAL A 74 3.64 -2.52 3.35
CA VAL A 74 3.87 -2.71 1.91
C VAL A 74 5.27 -2.20 1.59
N ASP A 75 6.11 -3.06 0.99
CA ASP A 75 7.53 -2.77 0.70
C ASP A 75 8.32 -2.29 1.94
N GLY A 76 7.97 -2.79 3.13
CA GLY A 76 8.58 -2.37 4.40
C GLY A 76 8.10 -1.01 4.94
N CYS A 77 7.14 -0.36 4.28
CA CYS A 77 6.51 0.87 4.77
C CYS A 77 5.17 0.55 5.46
N PRO A 78 4.88 1.17 6.63
CA PRO A 78 3.60 1.00 7.30
C PRO A 78 2.45 1.51 6.42
N VAL A 79 1.37 0.73 6.36
CA VAL A 79 0.12 1.07 5.70
C VAL A 79 -0.81 1.70 6.71
N VAL A 80 -1.26 2.91 6.41
CA VAL A 80 -2.19 3.68 7.23
C VAL A 80 -3.53 3.73 6.50
N PRO A 81 -4.56 3.05 7.01
CA PRO A 81 -5.91 3.17 6.46
C PRO A 81 -6.50 4.53 6.83
N LEU A 82 -7.06 5.21 5.84
CA LEU A 82 -7.77 6.47 6.01
C LEU A 82 -9.24 6.27 5.64
N SER A 83 -10.15 7.00 6.28
CA SER A 83 -11.58 6.96 5.95
C SER A 83 -11.94 7.75 4.69
N ASP A 84 -11.03 8.59 4.19
CA ASP A 84 -11.26 9.45 3.04
C ASP A 84 -11.47 8.67 1.74
N ALA A 85 -12.35 9.20 0.89
CA ALA A 85 -12.51 8.72 -0.47
C ALA A 85 -11.22 8.92 -1.28
N GLU A 86 -10.94 8.01 -2.21
CA GLU A 86 -9.75 8.07 -3.08
C GLU A 86 -9.58 9.44 -3.75
N SER A 87 -10.66 9.99 -4.32
CA SER A 87 -10.63 11.27 -5.02
C SER A 87 -10.24 12.43 -4.10
N ASN A 88 -10.75 12.45 -2.87
CA ASN A 88 -10.45 13.50 -1.89
C ASN A 88 -8.99 13.42 -1.47
N LEU A 89 -8.53 12.21 -1.13
CA LEU A 89 -7.15 11.99 -0.73
C LEU A 89 -6.19 12.31 -1.88
N ARG A 90 -6.48 11.89 -3.11
CA ARG A 90 -5.67 12.24 -4.29
C ARG A 90 -5.60 13.74 -4.50
N CYS A 91 -6.73 14.45 -4.45
CA CYS A 91 -6.75 15.91 -4.60
C CYS A 91 -5.93 16.61 -3.51
N PHE A 92 -6.08 16.18 -2.25
CA PHE A 92 -5.31 16.71 -1.13
C PHE A 92 -3.81 16.48 -1.30
N LEU A 93 -3.40 15.24 -1.59
CA LEU A 93 -1.99 14.90 -1.78
C LEU A 93 -1.40 15.66 -2.98
N LYS A 94 -2.13 15.79 -4.09
CA LYS A 94 -1.70 16.63 -5.21
C LYS A 94 -1.49 18.07 -4.77
N ALA A 95 -2.47 18.70 -4.12
CA ALA A 95 -2.33 20.08 -3.65
C ALA A 95 -1.15 20.28 -2.69
N LEU A 96 -0.83 19.26 -1.88
CA LEU A 96 0.25 19.31 -0.91
C LEU A 96 1.64 19.13 -1.56
N PHE A 97 1.76 18.25 -2.56
CA PHE A 97 3.04 17.92 -3.21
C PHE A 97 3.33 18.69 -4.50
N ASP A 98 2.31 19.28 -5.14
CA ASP A 98 2.45 20.10 -6.36
C ASP A 98 2.96 21.53 -6.05
N TYR A 99 2.94 21.94 -4.78
CA TYR A 99 3.41 23.26 -4.34
C TYR A 99 4.93 23.36 -4.15
N GLN A 100 5.72 22.42 -4.67
CA GLN A 100 7.18 22.39 -4.56
C GLN A 100 7.88 22.48 -5.93
#